data_AF-A0A8C9QF06-F1
#
_entry.id   AF-A0A8C9QF06-F1
#
_cell.length_a   1.000
_cell.length_b   1.000
_cell.length_c   1.000
_cell.angle_alpha   90.00
_cell.angle_beta   90.00
_cell.angle_gamma   90.00
#
_symmetry.space_group_name_H-M   'P 1'
#
loop_
_entity.id
_entity.type
_entity.pdbx_description
1 polymer ?
#
loop_
_entity_poly.entity_id
_entity_poly.type
_entity_poly.pdbx_seq_one_letter_code
_entity_poly.pdbx_strand_id
1 'polypeptide(L)'
;MKRQLGVLLGLLCTHLCCVRGMQVEQSPPALILQEGASSTLLCNFSTSANNVQWFRQNPGGRLINLFYIPSGTKQSGRLTSTTVSKERRSSLYISSSQTTDSAVYFCAVDALCSPGTCNCCTNPQGSAPPPAAGSSGGPGTALAPLSLTLI
;
A
#
# COMPACT_ATOMS: atom_id res chain seq x y z
N MET A 1 -13.96 3.22 43.23
CA MET A 1 -14.04 2.07 42.30
C MET A 1 -14.72 2.41 40.96
N LYS A 2 -15.84 3.16 40.91
CA LYS A 2 -16.57 3.48 39.65
C LYS A 2 -15.85 4.41 38.67
N ARG A 3 -15.12 5.43 39.15
CA ARG A 3 -14.30 6.35 38.30
C ARG A 3 -13.14 5.64 37.60
N GLN A 4 -12.51 4.69 38.28
CA GLN A 4 -11.40 3.90 37.73
C GLN A 4 -11.89 2.97 36.62
N LEU A 5 -13.07 2.35 36.79
CA LEU A 5 -13.73 1.59 35.72
C LEU A 5 -14.06 2.47 34.49
N GLY A 6 -14.54 3.70 34.70
CA GLY A 6 -14.84 4.62 33.60
C GLY A 6 -13.60 5.07 32.82
N VAL A 7 -12.48 5.29 33.51
CA VAL A 7 -11.18 5.63 32.88
C VAL A 7 -10.60 4.42 32.15
N LEU A 8 -10.66 3.23 32.75
CA LEU A 8 -10.19 1.99 32.13
C LEU A 8 -11.04 1.63 30.90
N LEU A 9 -12.36 1.79 30.98
CA LEU A 9 -13.29 1.56 29.89
C LEU A 9 -13.12 2.63 28.79
N GLY A 10 -12.87 3.88 29.16
CA GLY A 10 -12.56 4.97 28.22
C GLY A 10 -11.25 4.72 27.46
N LEU A 11 -10.17 4.36 28.17
CA LEU A 11 -8.90 3.95 27.56
C LEU A 11 -9.08 2.75 26.63
N LEU A 12 -9.80 1.72 27.09
CA LEU A 12 -10.07 0.52 26.29
C LEU A 12 -10.88 0.86 25.02
N CYS A 13 -11.90 1.71 25.11
CA CYS A 13 -12.65 2.20 23.95
C CYS A 13 -11.79 3.03 22.98
N THR A 14 -10.93 3.91 23.48
CA THR A 14 -9.99 4.66 22.62
C THR A 14 -8.99 3.73 21.93
N HIS A 15 -8.51 2.70 22.63
CA HIS A 15 -7.65 1.68 22.03
C HIS A 15 -8.40 0.91 20.94
N LEU A 16 -9.60 0.37 21.21
CA LEU A 16 -10.39 -0.43 20.25
C LEU A 16 -10.85 0.36 19.01
N CYS A 17 -11.18 1.64 19.13
CA CYS A 17 -11.55 2.47 17.98
C CYS A 17 -10.35 2.82 17.09
N CYS A 18 -9.14 2.90 17.65
CA CYS A 18 -7.95 3.31 16.90
C CYS A 18 -7.18 2.16 16.21
N VAL A 19 -7.52 0.88 16.43
CA VAL A 19 -6.77 -0.25 15.85
C VAL A 19 -7.19 -0.60 14.42
N ARG A 20 -8.37 -0.14 13.95
CA ARG A 20 -8.88 -0.50 12.62
C ARG A 20 -8.37 0.45 11.54
N GLY A 21 -7.09 0.29 11.21
CA GLY A 21 -6.49 0.91 10.04
C GLY A 21 -6.81 0.20 8.74
N MET A 22 -6.59 0.88 7.62
CA MET A 22 -6.69 0.25 6.30
C MET A 22 -5.57 -0.79 6.13
N GLN A 23 -5.96 -2.00 5.75
CA GLN A 23 -5.04 -3.11 5.51
C GLN A 23 -4.77 -3.21 4.00
N VAL A 24 -3.50 -3.34 3.64
CA VAL A 24 -3.03 -3.61 2.28
C VAL A 24 -2.20 -4.88 2.33
N GLU A 25 -2.48 -5.81 1.42
CA GLU A 25 -1.81 -7.09 1.32
C GLU A 25 -1.25 -7.25 -0.08
N GLN A 26 0.05 -7.53 -0.19
CA GLN A 26 0.72 -7.80 -1.45
C GLN A 26 1.13 -9.26 -1.59
N SER A 27 0.94 -9.81 -2.78
CA SER A 27 1.34 -11.18 -3.10
C SER A 27 1.97 -11.31 -4.49
N PRO A 28 2.95 -12.22 -4.65
CA PRO A 28 3.67 -12.91 -3.57
C PRO A 28 4.56 -11.94 -2.75
N PRO A 29 4.94 -12.18 -1.49
CA PRO A 29 5.76 -11.23 -0.71
C PRO A 29 7.20 -11.10 -1.23
N ALA A 30 7.72 -12.17 -1.84
CA ALA A 30 8.99 -12.20 -2.53
C ALA A 30 8.85 -13.04 -3.80
N LEU A 31 9.55 -12.62 -4.86
CA LEU A 31 9.54 -13.32 -6.13
C LEU A 31 10.94 -13.34 -6.73
N ILE A 32 11.34 -14.51 -7.22
CA ILE A 32 12.56 -14.73 -7.98
C ILE A 32 12.19 -15.08 -9.42
N LEU A 33 12.67 -14.33 -10.41
CA LEU A 33 12.35 -14.51 -11.83
C LEU A 33 13.60 -14.61 -12.69
N GLN A 34 13.51 -15.38 -13.78
CA GLN A 34 14.51 -15.31 -14.84
C GLN A 34 14.31 -14.07 -15.71
N GLU A 35 15.40 -13.53 -16.25
CA GLU A 35 15.32 -12.50 -17.29
C GLU A 35 14.45 -12.96 -18.48
N GLY A 36 13.63 -12.05 -19.00
CA GLY A 36 12.65 -12.32 -20.05
C GLY A 36 11.34 -12.94 -19.55
N ALA A 37 11.27 -13.47 -18.32
CA ALA A 37 10.02 -13.98 -17.76
C ALA A 37 9.03 -12.83 -17.47
N SER A 38 7.75 -13.17 -17.39
CA SER A 38 6.70 -12.22 -17.02
C SER A 38 6.05 -12.61 -15.71
N SER A 39 5.61 -11.62 -14.93
CA SER A 39 4.92 -11.89 -13.66
C SER A 39 3.90 -10.81 -13.33
N THR A 40 2.98 -11.14 -12.42
CA THR A 40 1.98 -10.22 -11.88
C THR A 40 2.14 -10.11 -10.38
N LEU A 41 2.34 -8.88 -9.91
CA LEU A 41 2.27 -8.51 -8.51
C LEU A 41 0.82 -8.13 -8.18
N LEU A 42 0.33 -8.59 -7.04
CA LEU A 42 -1.05 -8.37 -6.62
C LEU A 42 -1.08 -7.52 -5.36
N CYS A 43 -2.09 -6.66 -5.27
CA CYS A 43 -2.36 -5.81 -4.13
C CYS A 43 -3.86 -5.87 -3.81
N ASN A 44 -4.21 -6.42 -2.66
CA ASN A 44 -5.57 -6.42 -2.12
C ASN A 44 -5.65 -5.44 -0.96
N PHE A 45 -6.81 -4.84 -0.73
CA PHE A 45 -6.98 -3.89 0.36
C PHE A 45 -8.35 -3.98 1.02
N SER A 46 -8.44 -3.55 2.29
CA SER A 46 -9.61 -3.84 3.13
C SER A 46 -10.84 -2.97 2.82
N THR A 47 -10.67 -1.79 2.23
CA THR A 47 -11.72 -0.78 2.01
C THR A 47 -11.81 -0.34 0.55
N SER A 48 -12.83 0.43 0.16
CA SER A 48 -12.82 1.06 -1.16
C SER A 48 -11.70 2.12 -1.26
N ALA A 49 -11.07 2.19 -2.41
CA ALA A 49 -10.00 3.13 -2.71
C ALA A 49 -10.46 4.21 -3.69
N ASN A 50 -10.02 5.45 -3.46
CA ASN A 50 -10.12 6.53 -4.44
C ASN A 50 -9.10 6.35 -5.56
N ASN A 51 -7.91 5.91 -5.19
CA ASN A 51 -6.83 5.58 -6.10
C ASN A 51 -5.88 4.57 -5.49
N VAL A 52 -5.15 3.90 -6.38
CA VAL A 52 -4.03 3.02 -6.05
C VAL A 52 -2.80 3.51 -6.78
N GLN A 53 -1.68 3.52 -6.07
CA GLN A 53 -0.38 3.87 -6.60
C GLN A 53 0.56 2.67 -6.53
N TRP A 54 1.33 2.49 -7.61
CA TRP A 54 2.44 1.53 -7.62
C TRP A 54 3.75 2.30 -7.60
N PHE A 55 4.64 1.90 -6.71
CA PHE A 55 5.99 2.42 -6.58
C PHE A 55 7.01 1.31 -6.73
N ARG A 56 8.21 1.73 -7.12
CA ARG A 56 9.39 0.90 -7.17
C ARG A 56 10.52 1.55 -6.40
N GLN A 57 11.14 0.82 -5.49
CA GLN A 57 12.33 1.23 -4.76
C GLN A 57 13.55 0.51 -5.33
N ASN A 58 14.45 1.29 -5.91
CA ASN A 58 15.73 0.78 -6.40
C ASN A 58 16.67 0.44 -5.21
N PRO A 59 17.74 -0.34 -5.41
CA PRO A 59 18.69 -0.68 -4.35
C PRO A 59 19.27 0.52 -3.59
N GLY A 60 19.35 1.70 -4.22
CA GLY A 60 19.75 2.96 -3.58
C GLY A 60 18.67 3.65 -2.74
N GLY A 61 17.54 2.99 -2.44
CA GLY A 61 16.47 3.50 -1.57
C GLY A 61 15.50 4.50 -2.22
N ARG A 62 15.81 5.02 -3.42
CA ARG A 62 14.93 5.95 -4.14
C ARG A 62 13.63 5.29 -4.59
N LEU A 63 12.50 5.83 -4.14
CA LEU A 63 11.16 5.48 -4.60
C LEU A 63 10.84 6.19 -5.92
N ILE A 64 10.34 5.43 -6.89
CA ILE A 64 9.90 5.90 -8.21
C ILE A 64 8.42 5.54 -8.33
N ASN A 65 7.57 6.53 -8.60
CA ASN A 65 6.17 6.28 -8.91
C ASN A 65 6.06 5.67 -10.31
N LEU A 66 5.41 4.51 -10.41
CA LEU A 66 5.15 3.81 -11.68
C LEU A 66 3.77 4.18 -12.21
N PHE A 67 2.76 4.13 -11.34
CA PHE A 67 1.38 4.39 -11.71
C PHE A 67 0.61 5.11 -10.60
N TYR A 68 -0.42 5.85 -11.03
CA TYR A 68 -1.50 6.40 -10.22
C TYR A 68 -2.82 6.10 -10.94
N ILE A 69 -3.66 5.25 -10.35
CA ILE A 69 -4.85 4.68 -11.01
C ILE A 69 -6.04 4.67 -10.06
N PRO A 70 -7.09 5.47 -10.34
CA PRO A 70 -8.37 5.37 -9.66
C PRO A 70 -9.04 4.02 -9.87
N SER A 71 -9.18 3.62 -11.14
CA SER A 71 -9.71 2.33 -11.60
C SER A 71 -9.32 2.10 -13.07
N GLY A 72 -9.50 0.88 -13.58
CA GLY A 72 -9.19 0.50 -14.95
C GLY A 72 -7.73 0.10 -15.13
N THR A 73 -7.28 0.09 -16.39
CA THR A 73 -5.95 -0.38 -16.78
C THR A 73 -5.12 0.76 -17.36
N LYS A 74 -3.85 0.88 -16.93
CA LYS A 74 -2.84 1.74 -17.54
C LYS A 74 -1.59 0.93 -17.88
N GLN A 75 -0.93 1.30 -18.96
CA GLN A 75 0.30 0.66 -19.41
C GLN A 75 1.38 1.72 -19.64
N SER A 76 2.61 1.39 -19.27
CA SER A 76 3.81 2.18 -19.54
C SER A 76 4.96 1.23 -19.87
N GLY A 77 5.35 1.19 -21.15
CA GLY A 77 6.34 0.25 -21.66
C GLY A 77 5.95 -1.20 -21.36
N ARG A 78 6.82 -1.89 -20.60
CA ARG A 78 6.67 -3.29 -20.18
C ARG A 78 5.80 -3.49 -18.94
N LEU A 79 5.38 -2.41 -18.29
CA LEU A 79 4.60 -2.44 -17.06
C LEU A 79 3.14 -2.14 -17.39
N THR A 80 2.23 -2.95 -16.84
CA THR A 80 0.78 -2.75 -16.95
C THR A 80 0.17 -2.86 -15.58
N SER A 81 -0.58 -1.85 -15.14
CA SER A 81 -1.32 -1.91 -13.89
C SER A 81 -2.82 -1.85 -14.13
N THR A 82 -3.56 -2.73 -13.45
CA THR A 82 -5.01 -2.84 -13.51
C THR A 82 -5.58 -2.71 -12.11
N THR A 83 -6.51 -1.79 -11.90
CA THR A 83 -7.16 -1.54 -10.62
C THR A 83 -8.67 -1.70 -10.75
N VAL A 84 -9.23 -2.57 -9.89
CA VAL A 84 -10.67 -2.76 -9.77
C VAL A 84 -11.07 -2.38 -8.35
N SER A 85 -11.31 -1.08 -8.14
CA SER A 85 -11.49 -0.48 -6.80
C SER A 85 -12.70 -1.05 -6.05
N LYS A 86 -13.75 -1.46 -6.77
CA LYS A 86 -14.93 -2.13 -6.20
C LYS A 86 -14.60 -3.52 -5.65
N GLU A 87 -13.69 -4.23 -6.30
CA GLU A 87 -13.17 -5.54 -5.86
C GLU A 87 -12.00 -5.40 -4.88
N ARG A 88 -11.62 -4.16 -4.57
CA ARG A 88 -10.54 -3.81 -3.63
C ARG A 88 -9.20 -4.47 -3.99
N ARG A 89 -8.92 -4.48 -5.29
CA ARG A 89 -7.76 -5.14 -5.86
C ARG A 89 -7.08 -4.28 -6.92
N SER A 90 -5.76 -4.35 -6.93
CA SER A 90 -4.90 -3.82 -7.97
C SER A 90 -3.85 -4.86 -8.34
N SER A 91 -3.36 -4.82 -9.57
CA SER A 91 -2.25 -5.64 -10.04
C SER A 91 -1.23 -4.78 -10.78
N LEU A 92 0.02 -5.25 -10.76
CA LEU A 92 1.12 -4.76 -11.57
C LEU A 92 1.73 -5.94 -12.32
N TYR A 93 1.47 -6.00 -13.62
CA TYR A 93 2.06 -6.94 -14.54
C TYR A 93 3.37 -6.37 -15.10
N ILE A 94 4.40 -7.20 -15.12
CA ILE A 94 5.72 -6.90 -15.66
C ILE A 94 5.97 -7.93 -16.77
N SER A 95 6.05 -7.45 -18.01
CA SER A 95 6.41 -8.30 -19.15
C SER A 95 7.90 -8.25 -19.43
N SER A 96 8.44 -9.36 -19.95
CA SER A 96 9.84 -9.45 -20.41
C SER A 96 10.81 -8.81 -19.41
N SER A 97 10.82 -9.34 -18.18
CA SER A 97 11.51 -8.74 -17.03
C SER A 97 13.00 -8.60 -17.32
N GLN A 98 13.59 -7.48 -16.93
CA GLN A 98 15.01 -7.17 -17.12
C GLN A 98 15.72 -7.15 -15.77
N THR A 99 17.04 -7.32 -15.74
CA THR A 99 17.84 -7.20 -14.50
C THR A 99 17.59 -5.87 -13.78
N THR A 100 17.38 -4.81 -14.56
CA THR A 100 17.00 -3.47 -14.09
C THR A 100 15.60 -3.39 -13.53
N ASP A 101 14.81 -4.47 -13.43
CA ASP A 101 13.51 -4.50 -12.75
C ASP A 101 13.61 -5.04 -11.32
N SER A 102 14.76 -5.60 -10.94
CA SER A 102 15.03 -6.04 -9.56
C SER A 102 14.91 -4.85 -8.61
N ALA A 103 14.01 -4.95 -7.64
CA ALA A 103 13.63 -3.87 -6.73
C ALA A 103 12.59 -4.34 -5.71
N VAL A 104 12.32 -3.49 -4.71
CA VAL A 104 11.13 -3.63 -3.87
C VAL A 104 10.00 -2.82 -4.49
N TYR A 105 8.84 -3.44 -4.71
CA TYR A 105 7.64 -2.82 -5.24
C TYR A 105 6.64 -2.57 -4.12
N PHE A 106 6.01 -1.40 -4.13
CA PHE A 106 5.02 -1.02 -3.12
C PHE A 106 3.71 -0.62 -3.79
N CYS A 107 2.61 -1.07 -3.21
CA CYS A 107 1.26 -0.64 -3.49
C CYS A 107 0.84 0.29 -2.36
N ALA A 108 0.42 1.50 -2.73
CA ALA A 108 -0.17 2.46 -1.82
C ALA A 108 -1.63 2.65 -2.20
N VAL A 109 -2.51 2.62 -1.21
CA VAL A 109 -3.94 2.79 -1.42
C VAL A 109 -4.36 4.08 -0.73
N ASP A 110 -5.13 4.90 -1.42
CA ASP A 110 -5.74 6.10 -0.86
C ASP A 110 -7.22 5.82 -0.55
N ALA A 111 -7.55 5.79 0.73
CA ALA A 111 -8.87 5.39 1.21
C ALA A 111 -9.90 6.53 1.10
N LEU A 112 -11.15 6.18 0.80
CA LEU A 112 -12.27 7.10 1.01
C LEU A 112 -12.56 7.15 2.52
N CYS A 113 -12.06 8.18 3.22
CA CYS A 113 -12.42 8.44 4.61
C CYS A 113 -13.80 9.11 4.67
N SER A 114 -14.81 8.44 5.22
CA SER A 114 -16.09 9.06 5.55
C SER A 114 -15.95 9.92 6.83
N PRO A 115 -16.39 11.20 6.86
CA PRO A 115 -16.20 12.10 8.01
C PRO A 115 -16.92 11.70 9.31
N GLY A 116 -17.64 10.57 9.35
CA GLY A 116 -18.49 10.17 10.47
C GLY A 116 -18.10 8.86 11.17
N THR A 117 -17.01 8.21 10.77
CA THR A 117 -16.58 6.94 11.37
C THR A 117 -15.07 6.99 11.57
N CYS A 118 -14.60 6.79 12.79
CA CYS A 118 -13.17 6.77 13.16
C CYS A 118 -12.46 5.56 12.54
N ASN A 119 -12.36 5.50 11.21
CA ASN A 119 -11.84 4.36 10.45
C ASN A 119 -10.52 4.65 9.72
N CYS A 120 -9.95 5.85 9.86
CA CYS A 120 -8.72 6.22 9.16
C CYS A 120 -7.52 6.33 10.11
N CYS A 121 -7.27 5.27 10.89
CA CYS A 121 -6.05 5.15 11.67
C CYS A 121 -4.96 4.50 10.80
N THR A 122 -3.91 5.22 10.44
CA THR A 122 -2.73 4.65 9.77
C THR A 122 -1.96 3.77 10.75
N ASN A 123 -1.61 2.54 10.39
CA ASN A 123 -0.66 1.73 11.17
C ASN A 123 0.77 2.19 10.84
N PRO A 124 1.55 2.79 11.76
CA PRO A 124 2.96 3.06 11.54
C PRO A 124 3.77 1.82 11.92
N GLN A 125 3.66 0.74 11.16
CA GLN A 125 4.61 -0.37 11.24
C GLN A 125 5.37 -0.48 9.93
N GLY A 126 6.30 0.46 9.76
CA GLY A 126 7.36 0.46 8.77
C GLY A 126 8.50 1.28 9.35
N SER A 127 9.50 0.61 9.91
CA SER A 127 10.68 1.20 10.50
C SER A 127 11.52 1.94 9.45
N ALA A 128 11.32 3.24 9.28
CA ALA A 128 12.32 4.29 8.96
C ALA A 128 11.61 5.64 8.71
N PRO A 129 12.14 6.78 9.21
CA PRO A 129 11.58 8.08 8.88
C PRO A 129 12.05 8.52 7.48
N PRO A 130 11.16 9.03 6.59
CA PRO A 130 11.60 9.90 5.51
C PRO A 130 11.89 11.30 6.09
N PRO A 131 12.85 12.05 5.51
CA PRO A 131 13.24 13.35 6.02
C PRO A 131 12.11 14.36 5.83
N ALA A 132 12.06 15.30 6.77
CA ALA A 132 11.03 16.32 6.91
C ALA A 132 10.78 17.11 5.62
N ALA A 133 9.52 17.15 5.17
CA ALA A 133 8.94 18.27 4.45
C ALA A 133 7.40 18.23 4.53
N GLY A 134 6.82 19.22 5.21
CA GLY A 134 5.46 19.71 4.98
C GLY A 134 4.31 18.87 5.54
N SER A 135 3.73 19.31 6.65
CA SER A 135 2.40 18.86 7.07
C SER A 135 1.33 19.37 6.10
N SER A 136 0.62 18.46 5.45
CA SER A 136 -0.75 18.70 4.99
C SER A 136 -1.54 17.43 5.27
N GLY A 137 -2.54 17.52 6.15
CA GLY A 137 -3.44 16.41 6.43
C GLY A 137 -4.10 15.90 5.14
N GLY A 138 -3.92 14.61 4.87
CA GLY A 138 -4.48 13.90 3.71
C GLY A 138 -4.95 12.50 4.12
N PRO A 139 -5.77 11.83 3.30
CA PRO A 139 -6.42 10.57 3.65
C PRO A 139 -5.38 9.45 3.83
N GLY A 140 -5.64 8.54 4.77
CA GLY A 140 -4.65 7.57 5.24
C GLY A 140 -4.13 6.66 4.13
N THR A 141 -2.83 6.75 3.86
CA THR A 141 -2.12 5.87 2.92
C THR A 141 -1.58 4.65 3.66
N ALA A 142 -1.93 3.44 3.23
CA ALA A 142 -1.35 2.19 3.73
C ALA A 142 -0.45 1.56 2.65
N LEU A 143 0.67 0.96 3.08
CA LEU A 143 1.72 0.42 2.22
C LEU A 143 2.04 -1.02 2.59
N ALA A 144 2.23 -1.88 1.58
CA ALA A 144 2.87 -3.18 1.74
C ALA A 144 4.14 -3.24 0.86
N PRO A 145 5.24 -3.87 1.30
CA PRO A 145 6.39 -4.13 0.44
C PRO A 145 6.26 -5.48 -0.29
N LEU A 146 6.85 -5.59 -1.47
CA LEU A 146 7.08 -6.84 -2.18
C LEU A 146 8.48 -6.83 -2.79
N SER A 147 9.29 -7.84 -2.51
CA SER A 147 10.65 -7.93 -3.05
C SER A 147 10.68 -8.72 -4.35
N LEU A 148 11.09 -8.10 -5.46
CA LEU A 148 11.32 -8.77 -6.73
C LEU A 148 12.82 -8.83 -7.01
N THR A 149 13.34 -10.05 -7.14
CA THR A 149 14.75 -10.32 -7.49
C THR A 149 14.78 -11.09 -8.80
N LEU A 150 15.65 -10.71 -9.73
CA LEU A 150 15.92 -11.52 -10.91
C LEU A 150 17.20 -12.36 -10.74
N ILE A 151 17.20 -13.56 -11.32
CA ILE A 151 18.32 -14.51 -11.40
C ILE A 151 18.69 -14.83 -12.85
#